data_AF-A0A3P6BS06-F1
#
_entry.id   AF-A0A3P6BS06-F1
#
_cell.length_a   1.000
_cell.length_b   1.000
_cell.length_c   1.000
_cell.angle_alpha   90.00
_cell.angle_beta   90.00
_cell.angle_gamma   90.00
#
_symmetry.space_group_name_H-M   'P 1'
#
loop_
_entity.id
_entity.type
_entity.pdbx_description
1 polymer ?
#
loop_
_entity_poly.entity_id
_entity_poly.type
_entity_poly.pdbx_seq_one_letter_code
_entity_poly.pdbx_strand_id
1 'polypeptide(L)'
;MDGEGFAGKVSSFNISILAASAAAEAKGLNPGLIVLLVVGGPLVVFLVANYVMYVYAQKNLPPRKKKPVSKKKLKREKLKQGVPVPGE
;
A
#
# COMPACT_ATOMS: atom_id res chain seq x y z
N MET A 1 -56.58 15.72 -14.88
CA MET A 1 -56.84 16.05 -13.46
C MET A 1 -55.66 15.48 -12.72
N ASP A 2 -54.56 16.23 -12.70
CA ASP A 2 -53.23 15.65 -12.45
C ASP A 2 -52.81 16.05 -11.04
N GLY A 3 -53.46 15.41 -10.08
CA GLY A 3 -53.35 15.69 -8.65
C GLY A 3 -52.24 14.90 -7.95
N GLU A 4 -51.02 14.90 -8.47
CA GLU A 4 -49.85 14.37 -7.75
C GLU A 4 -49.06 15.57 -7.18
N GLY A 5 -49.50 16.05 -6.01
CA GLY A 5 -48.80 17.11 -5.28
C GLY A 5 -47.38 16.70 -4.89
N PHE A 6 -46.52 17.67 -4.58
CA PHE A 6 -45.11 17.45 -4.20
C PHE A 6 -44.95 16.37 -3.11
N ALA A 7 -45.87 16.29 -2.16
CA ALA A 7 -45.89 15.24 -1.13
C ALA A 7 -46.09 13.81 -1.69
N GLY A 8 -46.90 13.63 -2.74
CA GLY A 8 -47.06 12.35 -3.43
C GLY A 8 -45.82 11.93 -4.23
N LYS A 9 -45.10 12.92 -4.79
CA LYS A 9 -43.78 12.67 -5.42
C LYS A 9 -42.73 12.28 -4.39
N VAL A 10 -42.71 12.92 -3.21
CA VAL A 10 -41.75 12.58 -2.14
C VAL A 10 -42.06 11.20 -1.55
N SER A 11 -43.34 10.86 -1.34
CA SER A 11 -43.72 9.54 -0.82
C SER A 11 -43.41 8.42 -1.82
N SER A 12 -43.73 8.60 -3.10
CA SER A 12 -43.39 7.64 -4.16
C SER A 12 -41.89 7.51 -4.38
N PHE A 13 -41.12 8.59 -4.23
CA PHE A 13 -39.65 8.56 -4.27
C PHE A 13 -39.06 7.83 -3.06
N ASN A 14 -39.61 8.01 -1.86
CA ASN A 14 -39.17 7.28 -0.68
C ASN A 14 -39.53 5.79 -0.76
N ILE A 15 -40.71 5.45 -1.31
CA ILE A 15 -41.14 4.07 -1.53
C ILE A 15 -40.24 3.38 -2.57
N SER A 16 -39.87 4.07 -3.65
CA SER A 16 -38.97 3.51 -4.66
C SER A 16 -37.53 3.34 -4.15
N ILE A 17 -37.03 4.29 -3.34
CA ILE A 17 -35.73 4.17 -2.67
C ILE A 17 -35.72 2.99 -1.70
N LEU A 18 -36.76 2.83 -0.88
CA LEU A 18 -36.85 1.74 0.10
C LEU A 18 -36.98 0.36 -0.58
N ALA A 19 -37.70 0.27 -1.69
CA ALA A 19 -37.77 -0.94 -2.51
C ALA A 19 -36.42 -1.24 -3.21
N ALA A 20 -35.69 -0.22 -3.65
CA ALA A 20 -34.38 -0.38 -4.28
C ALA A 20 -33.30 -0.85 -3.29
N SER A 21 -33.31 -0.39 -2.04
CA SER A 21 -32.36 -0.86 -1.03
C SER A 21 -32.60 -2.32 -0.64
N ALA A 22 -33.86 -2.76 -0.58
CA ALA A 22 -34.20 -4.15 -0.26
C ALA A 22 -33.87 -5.14 -1.40
N ALA A 23 -33.86 -4.70 -2.66
CA ALA A 23 -33.55 -5.55 -3.82
C ALA A 23 -32.03 -5.75 -4.05
N ALA A 24 -31.18 -4.97 -3.39
CA ALA A 24 -29.72 -5.05 -3.55
C ALA A 24 -29.08 -6.20 -2.77
N GLU A 25 -29.76 -6.77 -1.79
CA GLU A 25 -29.19 -7.78 -0.87
C GLU A 25 -29.25 -9.24 -1.38
N ALA A 26 -29.88 -9.51 -2.51
CA ALA A 26 -30.08 -10.89 -3.01
C ALA A 26 -29.22 -11.28 -4.23
N LYS A 27 -28.19 -10.50 -4.57
CA LYS A 27 -27.24 -10.84 -5.64
C LYS A 27 -25.92 -11.24 -4.99
N GLY A 28 -25.56 -12.54 -5.10
CA GLY A 28 -24.28 -13.06 -4.61
C GLY A 28 -23.08 -12.28 -5.15
N LEU A 29 -21.95 -12.37 -4.45
CA LEU A 29 -20.73 -11.65 -4.81
C LEU A 29 -20.31 -11.96 -6.26
N ASN A 30 -19.95 -10.91 -7.00
CA ASN A 30 -19.50 -11.04 -8.38
C ASN A 30 -18.27 -11.97 -8.43
N PRO A 31 -18.22 -12.96 -9.33
CA PRO A 31 -17.09 -13.88 -9.44
C PRO A 31 -15.75 -13.14 -9.64
N GLY A 32 -15.73 -12.02 -10.36
CA GLY A 32 -14.53 -11.19 -10.51
C GLY A 32 -14.04 -10.58 -9.20
N LEU A 33 -14.96 -10.16 -8.32
CA LEU A 33 -14.60 -9.68 -6.98
C LEU A 33 -14.07 -10.81 -6.11
N ILE A 34 -14.68 -12.00 -6.19
CA ILE A 34 -14.20 -13.18 -5.48
C ILE A 34 -12.77 -13.51 -5.92
N VAL A 35 -12.49 -13.54 -7.23
CA VAL A 35 -11.14 -13.80 -7.76
C VAL A 35 -10.15 -12.72 -7.32
N LEU A 36 -10.53 -11.45 -7.32
CA LEU A 36 -9.66 -10.37 -6.84
C LEU A 36 -9.29 -10.55 -5.36
N LEU A 37 -10.24 -10.98 -4.52
CA LEU A 37 -9.96 -11.24 -3.10
C LEU A 37 -9.15 -12.52 -2.90
N VAL A 38 -9.49 -13.60 -3.60
CA VAL A 38 -8.86 -14.92 -3.45
C VAL A 38 -7.46 -14.95 -4.03
N VAL A 39 -7.20 -14.24 -5.13
CA VAL A 39 -5.87 -14.19 -5.75
C VAL A 39 -5.10 -12.96 -5.27
N GLY A 40 -5.73 -11.78 -5.31
CA GLY A 40 -5.11 -10.52 -4.92
C GLY A 40 -4.84 -10.43 -3.41
N GLY A 41 -5.75 -10.93 -2.56
CA GLY A 41 -5.58 -10.91 -1.11
C GLY A 41 -4.31 -11.62 -0.65
N PRO A 42 -4.13 -12.92 -0.96
CA PRO A 42 -2.91 -13.65 -0.61
C PRO A 42 -1.65 -13.06 -1.22
N LEU A 43 -1.70 -12.55 -2.47
CA LEU A 43 -0.56 -11.88 -3.09
C LEU A 43 -0.14 -10.64 -2.28
N VAL A 44 -1.09 -9.78 -1.92
CA VAL A 44 -0.83 -8.57 -1.13
C VAL A 44 -0.27 -8.96 0.24
N VAL A 45 -0.88 -9.92 0.93
CA VAL A 45 -0.40 -10.39 2.24
C VAL A 45 1.01 -10.96 2.14
N PHE A 46 1.30 -11.76 1.10
CA PHE A 46 2.63 -12.33 0.87
C PHE A 46 3.70 -11.26 0.62
N LEU A 47 3.38 -10.27 -0.21
CA LEU A 47 4.26 -9.13 -0.50
C LEU A 47 4.55 -8.31 0.76
N VAL A 48 3.52 -7.97 1.54
CA VAL A 48 3.66 -7.21 2.78
C VAL A 48 4.46 -8.02 3.82
N ALA A 49 4.14 -9.29 4.02
CA ALA A 49 4.84 -10.16 4.95
C ALA A 49 6.33 -10.29 4.58
N ASN A 50 6.64 -10.47 3.29
CA ASN A 50 8.00 -10.53 2.81
C ASN A 50 8.75 -9.20 3.00
N TYR A 51 8.09 -8.07 2.74
CA TYR A 51 8.69 -6.75 2.95
C TYR A 51 8.99 -6.48 4.43
N VAL A 52 8.04 -6.78 5.31
CA VAL A 52 8.22 -6.65 6.77
C VAL A 52 9.37 -7.54 7.23
N MET A 53 9.42 -8.78 6.76
CA MET A 53 10.52 -9.70 7.09
C MET A 53 11.87 -9.16 6.58
N TYR A 54 11.93 -8.62 5.36
CA TYR A 54 13.13 -8.01 4.80
C TYR A 54 13.63 -6.81 5.62
N VAL A 55 12.71 -5.92 6.04
CA VAL A 55 13.05 -4.76 6.87
C VAL A 55 13.47 -5.20 8.28
N TYR A 56 12.80 -6.19 8.85
CA TYR A 56 13.16 -6.75 10.15
C TYR A 56 14.54 -7.41 10.12
N ALA A 57 14.81 -8.21 9.09
CA ALA A 57 16.12 -8.83 8.87
C ALA A 57 17.21 -7.77 8.69
N GLN A 58 16.96 -6.68 7.96
CA GLN A 58 17.94 -5.59 7.83
C GLN A 58 18.23 -4.86 9.15
N LYS A 59 17.24 -4.75 10.04
CA LYS A 59 17.44 -4.14 11.38
C LYS A 59 18.26 -5.03 12.31
N ASN A 60 18.12 -6.35 12.18
CA ASN A 60 18.87 -7.33 12.97
C ASN A 60 20.17 -7.79 12.29
N LEU A 61 20.33 -7.49 11.00
CA LEU A 61 21.58 -7.74 10.32
C LEU A 61 22.63 -6.78 10.88
N PRO A 62 23.81 -7.30 11.29
CA PRO A 62 24.90 -6.43 11.66
C PRO A 62 25.16 -5.45 10.51
N PRO A 63 25.46 -4.17 10.80
CA PRO A 63 25.73 -3.16 9.79
C PRO A 63 26.66 -3.79 8.77
N ARG A 64 26.27 -3.79 7.49
CA ARG A 64 27.12 -4.28 6.41
C ARG A 64 28.37 -3.41 6.43
N LYS A 65 29.36 -3.81 7.23
CA LYS A 65 30.65 -3.14 7.34
C LYS A 65 31.23 -3.25 5.95
N LYS A 66 31.13 -2.17 5.18
CA LYS A 66 31.91 -2.01 3.96
C LYS A 66 33.32 -2.41 4.34
N LYS A 67 33.89 -3.40 3.64
CA LYS A 67 35.22 -3.94 3.95
C LYS A 67 36.09 -2.74 4.26
N PRO A 68 36.68 -2.66 5.48
CA PRO A 68 37.42 -1.48 5.88
C PRO A 68 38.41 -1.18 4.78
N VAL A 69 38.23 -0.03 4.14
CA VAL A 69 39.06 0.37 3.03
C VAL A 69 40.45 0.47 3.64
N SER A 70 41.37 -0.38 3.19
CA SER A 70 42.72 -0.45 3.75
C SER A 70 43.27 0.96 3.92
N LYS A 71 43.98 1.25 5.02
CA LYS A 71 44.54 2.58 5.31
C LYS A 71 45.28 3.17 4.11
N LYS A 72 45.88 2.32 3.26
CA LYS A 72 46.51 2.70 1.98
C LYS A 72 45.51 3.25 0.94
N LYS A 73 44.34 2.62 0.77
CA LYS A 73 43.27 3.10 -0.11
C LYS A 73 42.62 4.38 0.44
N LEU A 74 42.38 4.48 1.75
CA LEU A 74 41.83 5.70 2.36
C LEU A 74 42.77 6.90 2.21
N LYS A 75 44.09 6.71 2.43
CA LYS A 75 45.08 7.75 2.18
C LYS A 75 45.11 8.14 0.70
N ARG A 76 45.02 7.17 -0.22
CA ARG A 76 44.97 7.42 -1.67
C ARG A 76 43.72 8.18 -2.11
N GLU A 77 42.56 7.91 -1.52
CA GLU A 77 41.32 8.65 -1.83
C GLU A 77 41.32 10.04 -1.19
N LYS A 78 41.83 10.20 0.04
CA LYS A 78 42.00 11.50 0.70
C LYS A 78 43.00 12.41 -0.05
N LEU A 79 44.09 11.84 -0.57
CA LEU A 79 45.06 12.55 -1.40
C LEU A 79 44.47 12.96 -2.77
N LYS A 80 43.59 12.12 -3.36
CA LYS A 80 42.88 12.47 -4.60
C LYS A 80 41.80 13.52 -4.42
N GLN A 81 41.18 13.56 -3.23
CA GLN A 81 40.17 14.55 -2.86
C GLN A 81 40.80 15.88 -2.40
N GLY A 82 42.13 16.01 -2.41
CA GLY A 82 42.82 17.23 -2.02
C GLY A 82 42.61 17.62 -0.56
N VAL A 83 42.18 16.68 0.29
CA VAL A 83 41.95 16.95 1.71
C VAL A 83 43.31 17.23 2.35
N PRO A 84 43.54 18.42 2.93
CA PRO A 84 44.82 18.72 3.57
C PRO A 84 45.05 17.71 4.67
N VAL A 85 46.24 17.10 4.66
CA VAL A 85 46.67 16.22 5.74
C VAL A 85 46.76 17.09 7.00
N PRO A 86 46.04 16.78 8.10
CA PRO A 86 46.21 17.53 9.33
C PRO A 86 47.65 17.33 9.82
N GLY A 87 48.46 18.39 9.72
CA GLY A 87 49.89 18.38 10.02
C GLY A 87 50.74 18.82 8.84
N GLU A 88 50.57 20.08 8.41
CA GLU A 88 51.72 20.96 8.19
C GLU A 88 52.07 21.65 9.51
#